data_AF-A0A2B4SRD9-F1
#
_entry.id   AF-A0A2B4SRD9-F1
#
_cell.length_a   1.000
_cell.length_b   1.000
_cell.length_c   1.000
_cell.angle_alpha   90.00
_cell.angle_beta   90.00
_cell.angle_gamma   90.00
#
_symmetry.space_group_name_H-M   'P 1'
#
loop_
_entity.id
_entity.type
_entity.pdbx_description
1 polymer ?
#
loop_
_entity_poly.entity_id
_entity_poly.type
_entity_poly.pdbx_seq_one_letter_code
_entity_poly.pdbx_strand_id
1 'polypeptide(L)'
;MRRANAFIKFRYYYERVRLPFQNQSEPRDFEAITEKVQSCSPEDSSSYTEAYQKYTDCGCAYKLVCCYDDKDSKDFQTFRDENTVYRFQEQMFDESKYCIDTAINILTSL
;
A
#
# COMPACT_ATOMS: atom_id res chain seq x y z
N MET A 1 -44.57 23.64 -11.59
CA MET A 1 -45.05 22.23 -11.50
C MET A 1 -43.88 21.35 -11.05
N ARG A 2 -43.95 20.78 -9.85
CA ARG A 2 -42.97 19.82 -9.31
C ARG A 2 -43.08 18.50 -10.08
N ARG A 3 -41.99 17.98 -10.64
CA ARG A 3 -41.94 16.59 -11.13
C ARG A 3 -41.10 15.75 -10.17
N ALA A 4 -41.83 14.85 -9.51
CA ALA A 4 -41.51 13.67 -8.73
C ALA A 4 -40.05 13.36 -8.39
N ASN A 5 -39.83 13.15 -7.09
CA ASN A 5 -38.69 12.47 -6.48
C ASN A 5 -38.18 11.31 -7.34
N ALA A 6 -37.08 11.54 -8.06
CA ALA A 6 -36.33 10.47 -8.70
C ALA A 6 -35.62 9.68 -7.60
N PHE A 7 -36.27 8.64 -7.07
CA PHE A 7 -35.58 7.66 -6.23
C PHE A 7 -34.58 6.92 -7.11
N ILE A 8 -33.31 7.28 -6.97
CA ILE A 8 -32.20 6.52 -7.54
C ILE A 8 -32.15 5.19 -6.79
N LYS A 9 -32.77 4.15 -7.36
CA LYS A 9 -32.62 2.78 -6.88
C LYS A 9 -31.47 2.13 -7.62
N PHE A 10 -30.39 1.88 -6.90
CA PHE A 10 -29.28 1.05 -7.39
C PHE A 10 -29.78 -0.38 -7.59
N ARG A 11 -30.06 -0.76 -8.84
CA ARG A 11 -30.63 -2.06 -9.22
C ARG A 11 -29.64 -3.24 -9.23
N TYR A 12 -28.35 -2.97 -9.00
CA TYR A 12 -27.27 -3.96 -9.08
C TYR A 12 -26.30 -3.89 -7.90
N TYR A 13 -26.78 -3.54 -6.70
CA TYR A 13 -25.94 -3.53 -5.49
C TYR A 13 -25.38 -4.93 -5.17
N TYR A 14 -26.12 -5.98 -5.51
CA TYR A 14 -25.78 -7.39 -5.23
C TYR A 14 -24.82 -8.01 -6.26
N GLU A 15 -24.62 -7.36 -7.42
CA GLU A 15 -23.63 -7.77 -8.42
C GLU A 15 -22.30 -7.05 -8.23
N ARG A 16 -21.96 -6.68 -6.99
CA ARG A 16 -20.53 -6.62 -6.67
C ARG A 16 -20.02 -8.04 -6.79
N VAL A 17 -19.35 -8.32 -7.91
CA VAL A 17 -18.42 -9.44 -8.02
C VAL A 17 -17.71 -9.50 -6.68
N ARG A 18 -17.84 -10.61 -5.93
CA ARG A 18 -16.94 -10.89 -4.82
C ARG A 18 -15.56 -10.99 -5.44
N LEU A 19 -14.92 -9.85 -5.62
CA LEU A 19 -13.51 -9.80 -5.95
C LEU A 19 -12.87 -10.46 -4.74
N PRO A 20 -12.06 -11.52 -4.90
CA PRO A 20 -11.35 -12.16 -3.79
C PRO A 20 -10.40 -11.22 -3.02
N PHE A 21 -10.43 -9.92 -3.34
CA PHE A 21 -9.45 -8.91 -2.98
C PHE A 21 -10.09 -7.58 -2.54
N GLN A 22 -11.41 -7.50 -2.31
CA GLN A 22 -12.10 -6.21 -2.11
C GLN A 22 -11.90 -5.53 -0.74
N ASN A 23 -10.98 -6.04 0.08
CA ASN A 23 -10.42 -5.33 1.23
C ASN A 23 -8.97 -4.83 0.94
N GLN A 24 -8.56 -4.76 -0.33
CA GLN A 24 -7.24 -4.29 -0.77
C GLN A 24 -7.42 -3.07 -1.68
N SER A 25 -7.84 -1.94 -1.11
CA SER A 25 -7.79 -0.64 -1.82
C SER A 25 -6.37 -0.04 -1.81
N GLU A 26 -5.42 -0.69 -1.16
CA GLU A 26 -4.03 -0.26 -1.07
C GLU A 26 -3.17 -1.21 -1.93
N PRO A 27 -2.32 -0.68 -2.83
CA PRO A 27 -1.17 -1.43 -3.33
C PRO A 27 -0.40 -1.93 -2.12
N ARG A 28 -0.34 -3.25 -1.91
CA ARG A 28 0.54 -3.79 -0.87
C ARG A 28 1.95 -3.79 -1.40
N ASP A 29 2.57 -2.61 -1.33
CA ASP A 29 4.01 -2.40 -1.59
C ASP A 29 4.88 -3.17 -0.57
N PHE A 30 4.26 -3.71 0.49
CA PHE A 30 4.86 -4.52 1.54
C PHE A 30 4.37 -5.98 1.49
N GLU A 31 5.28 -6.91 1.74
CA GLU A 31 4.98 -8.29 2.09
C GLU A 31 4.27 -8.29 3.46
N ALA A 32 3.17 -9.04 3.58
CA ALA A 32 2.37 -9.07 4.81
C ALA A 32 1.92 -10.49 5.15
N ILE A 33 1.99 -10.82 6.44
CA ILE A 33 1.39 -12.04 6.99
C ILE A 33 -0.11 -11.80 7.15
N THR A 34 -0.91 -12.73 6.64
CA THR A 34 -2.37 -12.67 6.74
C THR A 34 -2.87 -13.62 7.83
N GLU A 35 -3.54 -13.08 8.84
CA GLU A 35 -4.18 -13.87 9.89
C GLU A 35 -5.69 -13.80 9.75
N LYS A 36 -6.37 -14.95 9.94
CA LYS A 36 -7.83 -14.98 9.98
C LYS A 36 -8.30 -14.33 11.28
N VAL A 37 -9.21 -13.37 11.17
CA VAL A 37 -9.87 -12.80 12.35
C VAL A 37 -11.10 -13.67 12.65
N GLN A 38 -11.35 -14.00 13.93
CA GLN A 38 -12.64 -14.54 14.33
C GLN A 38 -13.68 -13.44 14.14
N SER A 39 -14.53 -13.57 13.12
CA SER A 39 -15.64 -12.64 12.92
C SER A 39 -16.68 -12.80 14.04
N CYS A 40 -17.25 -11.67 14.49
CA CYS A 40 -18.43 -11.68 15.33
C CYS A 40 -19.61 -12.25 14.53
N SER A 41 -20.45 -13.05 15.20
CA SER A 41 -21.71 -13.54 14.61
C SER A 41 -22.54 -12.35 14.09
N PRO A 42 -23.02 -12.39 12.84
CA PRO A 42 -23.95 -11.38 12.34
C PRO A 42 -25.18 -11.25 13.24
N GLU A 43 -25.55 -10.01 13.60
CA GLU A 43 -26.93 -9.74 14.01
C GLU A 43 -27.75 -9.38 12.76
N ASP A 44 -28.89 -10.05 12.59
CA ASP A 44 -29.81 -9.88 11.45
C ASP A 44 -30.36 -8.44 11.28
N SER A 45 -30.15 -7.59 12.30
CA SER A 45 -30.68 -6.22 12.37
C SER A 45 -29.87 -5.19 11.58
N SER A 46 -28.64 -5.52 11.13
CA SER A 46 -27.77 -4.56 10.45
C SER A 46 -26.87 -5.18 9.38
N SER A 47 -26.61 -4.43 8.32
CA SER A 47 -25.58 -4.79 7.34
C SER A 47 -24.20 -4.60 7.97
N TYR A 48 -23.44 -5.69 8.10
CA TYR A 48 -22.07 -5.67 8.59
C TYR A 48 -21.10 -6.07 7.48
N THR A 49 -19.85 -5.59 7.58
CA THR A 49 -18.77 -5.99 6.67
C THR A 49 -17.70 -6.66 7.53
N GLU A 50 -17.44 -7.95 7.34
CA GLU A 50 -16.43 -8.66 8.12
C GLU A 50 -15.03 -8.21 7.71
N ALA A 51 -14.24 -7.72 8.66
CA ALA A 51 -12.80 -7.72 8.54
C ALA A 51 -12.33 -9.19 8.59
N TYR A 52 -12.30 -9.83 7.42
CA TYR A 52 -12.02 -11.27 7.28
C TYR A 52 -10.56 -11.62 7.60
N GLN A 53 -9.64 -10.70 7.37
CA GLN A 53 -8.19 -10.90 7.51
C GLN A 53 -7.53 -9.69 8.16
N LYS A 54 -6.66 -9.94 9.14
CA LYS A 54 -5.70 -8.97 9.66
C LYS A 54 -4.41 -9.11 8.85
N TYR A 55 -3.84 -7.97 8.47
CA TYR A 55 -2.57 -7.90 7.75
C TYR A 55 -1.51 -7.33 8.70
N THR A 56 -0.38 -8.01 8.79
CA THR A 56 0.80 -7.53 9.51
C THR A 56 1.95 -7.48 8.51
N ASP A 57 2.41 -6.27 8.18
CA ASP A 57 3.53 -6.08 7.27
C ASP A 57 4.79 -6.72 7.86
N CYS A 58 5.52 -7.48 7.04
CA CYS A 58 6.65 -8.29 7.45
C CYS A 58 7.85 -8.22 6.50
N GLY A 59 7.72 -7.54 5.35
CA GLY A 59 8.83 -7.38 4.44
C GLY A 59 8.62 -6.32 3.37
N CYS A 60 9.71 -5.80 2.85
CA CYS A 60 9.72 -4.84 1.74
C CYS A 60 10.97 -5.03 0.90
N ALA A 61 10.91 -4.53 -0.32
CA ALA A 61 12.05 -4.50 -1.21
C ALA A 61 12.03 -3.26 -2.08
N TYR A 62 13.20 -2.68 -2.34
CA TYR A 62 13.33 -1.52 -3.20
C TYR A 62 14.66 -1.51 -3.96
N LYS A 63 14.72 -0.71 -5.03
CA LYS A 63 15.96 -0.43 -5.77
C LYS A 63 16.02 1.05 -6.08
N LEU A 64 17.13 1.71 -5.74
CA LEU A 64 17.40 3.08 -6.18
C LEU A 64 18.05 3.04 -7.57
N VAL A 65 17.43 3.69 -8.55
CA VAL A 65 17.93 3.76 -9.92
C VAL A 65 18.14 5.22 -10.31
N CYS A 66 19.35 5.57 -10.70
CA CYS A 66 19.68 6.85 -11.31
C CYS A 66 19.38 6.80 -12.80
N CYS A 67 18.67 7.79 -13.34
CA CYS A 67 18.30 7.84 -14.75
C CYS A 67 19.40 8.42 -15.67
N TYR A 68 20.51 8.92 -15.11
CA TYR A 68 21.59 9.55 -15.87
C TYR A 68 22.83 8.69 -15.97
N ASP A 69 23.22 8.04 -14.86
CA ASP A 69 24.42 7.20 -14.79
C ASP A 69 24.17 6.02 -13.84
N ASP A 70 24.34 4.81 -14.37
CA ASP A 70 24.13 3.57 -13.62
C ASP A 70 25.07 3.45 -12.40
N LYS A 71 26.23 4.13 -12.41
CA LYS A 71 27.18 4.10 -11.28
C LYS A 71 26.59 4.68 -9.99
N ASP A 72 25.62 5.59 -10.11
CA ASP A 72 24.94 6.26 -9.00
C ASP A 72 23.63 5.53 -8.61
N SER A 73 23.31 4.44 -9.30
CA SER A 73 22.27 3.51 -8.87
C SER A 73 22.79 2.62 -7.74
N LYS A 74 21.87 2.11 -6.91
CA LYS A 74 22.21 1.14 -5.88
C LYS A 74 21.64 -0.23 -6.21
N ASP A 75 22.31 -1.24 -5.65
CA ASP A 75 21.82 -2.61 -5.68
C ASP A 75 20.50 -2.75 -4.91
N PHE A 76 19.77 -3.79 -5.29
CA PHE A 76 18.48 -4.14 -4.71
C PHE A 76 18.60 -4.37 -3.20
N GLN A 77 17.67 -3.79 -2.45
CA GLN A 77 17.57 -3.91 -1.00
C GLN A 77 16.31 -4.68 -0.62
N THR A 78 16.43 -5.56 0.37
CA THR A 78 15.30 -6.33 0.93
C THR A 78 15.35 -6.33 2.43
N PHE A 79 14.21 -6.13 3.07
CA PHE A 79 14.05 -6.17 4.50
C PHE A 79 12.91 -7.11 4.84
N ARG A 80 13.11 -7.92 5.89
CA ARG A 80 12.08 -8.80 6.44
C ARG A 80 12.16 -8.76 7.95
N ASP A 81 11.25 -8.04 8.58
CA ASP A 81 11.17 -7.91 10.02
C ASP A 81 9.79 -7.38 10.46
N GLU A 82 9.52 -7.41 11.77
CA GLU A 82 8.25 -6.93 12.33
C GLU A 82 8.06 -5.41 12.20
N ASN A 83 9.15 -4.65 12.02
CA ASN A 83 9.14 -3.19 11.89
C ASN A 83 9.52 -2.71 10.48
N THR A 84 9.24 -3.53 9.46
CA THR A 84 9.64 -3.28 8.07
C THR A 84 9.21 -1.91 7.56
N VAL A 85 8.02 -1.45 7.93
CA VAL A 85 7.50 -0.15 7.49
C VAL A 85 8.37 1.00 8.03
N TYR A 86 8.74 0.96 9.31
CA TYR A 86 9.60 1.97 9.91
C TYR A 86 10.99 1.95 9.31
N ARG A 87 11.57 0.76 9.13
CA ARG A 87 12.88 0.63 8.47
C ARG A 87 12.85 1.17 7.05
N PHE A 88 11.79 0.87 6.29
CA PHE A 88 11.63 1.40 4.96
C PHE A 88 11.63 2.93 4.96
N GLN A 89 10.92 3.56 5.89
CA GLN A 89 10.91 5.02 6.02
C GLN A 89 12.30 5.58 6.33
N GLU A 90 13.03 5.00 7.30
CA GLU A 90 14.40 5.40 7.61
C GLU A 90 15.32 5.30 6.39
N GLN A 91 15.23 4.19 5.67
CA GLN A 91 15.98 3.97 4.44
C GLN A 91 15.63 5.02 3.37
N MET A 92 14.36 5.38 3.18
CA MET A 92 13.99 6.43 2.22
C MET A 92 14.59 7.79 2.56
N PHE A 93 14.74 8.14 3.84
CA PHE A 93 15.43 9.36 4.24
C PHE A 93 16.92 9.31 3.93
N ASP A 94 17.58 8.19 4.22
CA ASP A 94 19.00 7.98 3.89
C ASP A 94 19.24 8.02 2.38
N GLU A 95 18.36 7.40 1.60
CA GLU A 95 18.41 7.41 0.14
C GLU A 95 18.18 8.82 -0.42
N SER A 96 17.22 9.57 0.14
CA SER A 96 17.01 10.97 -0.24
C SER A 96 18.25 11.82 0.02
N LYS A 97 18.92 11.62 1.16
CA LYS A 97 20.14 12.34 1.48
C LYS A 97 21.26 11.98 0.52
N TYR A 98 21.45 10.69 0.25
CA TYR A 98 22.42 10.22 -0.76
C TYR A 98 22.18 10.87 -2.12
N CYS A 99 20.94 10.96 -2.58
CA CYS A 99 20.60 11.61 -3.86
C CYS A 99 21.03 13.09 -3.88
N ILE A 100 20.78 13.82 -2.79
CA ILE A 100 21.14 15.24 -2.68
C ILE A 100 22.68 15.40 -2.68
N ASP A 101 23.38 14.62 -1.85
CA ASP A 101 24.83 14.70 -1.72
C ASP A 101 25.52 14.35 -3.06
N THR A 102 25.05 13.31 -3.75
CA THR A 102 25.54 12.93 -5.08
C THR A 102 25.30 14.03 -6.10
N ALA A 103 24.10 14.63 -6.13
CA ALA A 103 23.80 15.73 -7.05
C ALA A 103 24.68 16.97 -6.80
N ILE A 104 24.92 17.32 -5.53
CA ILE A 104 25.82 18.42 -5.16
C ILE A 104 27.24 18.11 -5.64
N ASN A 105 27.76 16.90 -5.39
CA ASN A 105 29.10 16.51 -5.81
C ASN A 105 29.28 16.57 -7.33
N ILE A 106 28.28 16.16 -8.09
CA ILE A 106 28.29 16.26 -9.56
C ILE A 106 28.37 17.74 -9.99
N LEU A 107 27.57 18.62 -9.37
CA LEU A 107 27.55 20.04 -9.69
C LEU A 107 28.82 20.79 -9.30
N THR A 108 29.49 20.38 -8.21
CA THR A 108 30.73 21.02 -7.73
C THR A 108 32.00 20.49 -8.40
N SER A 109 31.91 19.34 -9.08
CA SER A 109 33.01 18.75 -9.84
C SER A 109 33.07 19.21 -11.31
N LEU A 110 32.14 20.07 -11.73
CA LEU A 110 32.05 20.72 -13.04
C LEU A 110 32.65 22.14 -12.99
#